data_AF-A0A2A4LMR7-F1
#
_entry.id   AF-A0A2A4LMR7-F1
#
_cell.length_a   1.000
_cell.length_b   1.000
_cell.length_c   1.000
_cell.angle_alpha   90.00
_cell.angle_beta   90.00
_cell.angle_gamma   90.00
#
_symmetry.space_group_name_H-M   'P 1'
#
loop_
_entity.id
_entity.type
_entity.pdbx_description
1 polymer ?
#
loop_
_entity_poly.entity_id
_entity_poly.type
_entity_poly.pdbx_seq_one_letter_code
_entity_poly.pdbx_strand_id
1 'polypeptide(L)'
;MALILETAAVVEPVTLNDVKNYLKIDHSFEDTLIASMITAARVQLETRLGRAFLRQLWSLYLDILPYDNIICLTVNPVISIEHVAEIDEVAVYQNVDVDDYVYDIKSDPAHLKIIRPLPKIYSEYSGLRVQFWAGYGPAASDVPAPIVQAILHLVAFWHENRGPIASGEIHQIPHVILDMIAPFKKIHI
;
A
#
# COMPACT_ATOMS: atom_id res chain seq x y z
N MET A 1 18.05 0.35 0.62
CA MET A 1 16.71 0.67 0.07
C MET A 1 15.71 0.73 1.21
N ALA A 2 14.99 1.86 1.35
CA ALA A 2 13.98 2.06 2.38
C ALA A 2 12.67 2.56 1.74
N LEU A 3 11.53 2.13 2.28
CA LEU A 3 10.22 2.56 1.84
C LEU A 3 9.50 3.17 3.05
N ILE A 4 9.08 4.43 2.92
CA ILE A 4 8.47 5.21 4.00
C ILE A 4 7.07 5.65 3.57
N LEU A 5 6.09 5.45 4.45
CA LEU A 5 4.76 6.00 4.31
C LEU A 5 4.76 7.44 4.83
N GLU A 6 4.60 8.41 3.94
CA GLU A 6 4.59 9.84 4.28
C GLU A 6 3.19 10.31 4.69
N THR A 7 2.16 9.80 4.01
CA THR A 7 0.76 10.14 4.29
C THR A 7 -0.10 8.91 4.21
N ALA A 8 -0.69 8.53 5.34
CA ALA A 8 -1.63 7.43 5.44
C ALA A 8 -2.97 7.75 4.78
N ALA A 9 -3.76 6.72 4.51
CA ALA A 9 -5.13 6.88 4.03
C ALA A 9 -5.98 7.62 5.07
N VAL A 10 -6.76 8.60 4.62
CA VAL A 10 -7.62 9.45 5.47
C VAL A 10 -9.01 8.83 5.68
N VAL A 11 -9.38 7.88 4.82
CA VAL A 11 -10.67 7.19 4.82
C VAL A 11 -10.40 5.70 4.95
N GLU A 12 -11.40 4.92 5.36
CA GLU A 12 -11.35 3.45 5.37
C GLU A 12 -12.22 2.88 4.24
N PRO A 13 -11.89 1.70 3.67
CA PRO A 13 -12.65 1.09 2.57
C PRO A 13 -14.09 0.73 2.92
N VAL A 14 -14.39 0.54 4.22
CA VAL A 14 -15.73 0.29 4.74
C VAL A 14 -16.00 1.27 5.88
N THR A 15 -17.24 1.74 6.00
CA THR A 15 -17.63 2.59 7.12
C THR A 15 -17.99 1.74 8.34
N LEU A 16 -17.97 2.36 9.51
CA LEU A 16 -18.44 1.74 10.74
C LEU A 16 -19.90 1.29 10.63
N ASN A 17 -20.74 2.07 9.95
CA ASN A 17 -22.15 1.72 9.74
C ASN A 17 -22.31 0.50 8.83
N ASP A 18 -21.49 0.37 7.79
CA ASP A 18 -21.50 -0.80 6.91
C ASP A 18 -21.16 -2.07 7.69
N VAL A 19 -20.14 -2.01 8.54
CA VAL A 19 -19.74 -3.13 9.39
C VAL A 19 -20.82 -3.45 10.43
N LYS A 20 -21.41 -2.45 11.09
CA LYS A 20 -22.51 -2.68 12.03
C LYS A 20 -23.72 -3.33 11.37
N ASN A 21 -24.08 -2.90 10.18
CA ASN A 21 -25.15 -3.53 9.40
C ASN A 21 -24.80 -4.98 9.04
N TYR A 22 -23.54 -5.25 8.69
CA TYR A 22 -23.05 -6.59 8.39
C TYR A 22 -23.09 -7.52 9.62
N LEU A 23 -22.67 -7.03 10.79
CA LEU A 23 -22.67 -7.75 12.06
C LEU A 23 -24.04 -7.76 12.76
N LYS A 24 -25.02 -7.02 12.23
CA LYS A 24 -26.36 -6.81 12.83
C LYS A 24 -26.29 -6.22 14.24
N ILE A 25 -25.43 -5.22 14.44
CA ILE A 25 -25.25 -4.48 15.70
C ILE A 25 -25.95 -3.13 15.61
N ASP A 26 -26.86 -2.84 16.53
CA ASP A 26 -27.62 -1.57 16.59
C ASP A 26 -27.04 -0.56 17.61
N HIS A 27 -26.37 -1.03 18.65
CA HIS A 27 -25.82 -0.20 19.73
C HIS A 27 -24.46 0.45 19.39
N SER A 28 -24.03 1.44 20.18
CA SER A 28 -22.76 2.17 20.00
C SER A 28 -21.60 1.74 20.93
N PHE A 29 -21.82 0.78 21.84
CA PHE A 29 -20.80 0.41 22.84
C PHE A 29 -19.50 -0.14 22.26
N GLU A 30 -19.54 -0.70 21.06
CA GLU A 30 -18.39 -1.33 20.41
C GLU A 30 -17.85 -0.52 19.23
N ASP A 31 -18.34 0.71 19.02
CA ASP A 31 -17.98 1.53 17.86
C ASP A 31 -16.45 1.73 17.76
N THR A 32 -15.78 2.00 18.89
CA THR A 32 -14.32 2.15 18.95
C THR A 32 -13.58 0.85 18.63
N LEU A 33 -14.12 -0.29 19.06
CA LEU A 33 -13.52 -1.60 18.79
C LEU A 33 -13.67 -1.98 17.31
N ILE A 34 -14.86 -1.76 16.75
CA ILE A 34 -15.14 -2.02 15.34
C ILE A 34 -14.26 -1.12 14.46
N ALA A 35 -14.13 0.16 14.79
CA ALA A 35 -13.25 1.09 14.08
C ALA A 35 -11.79 0.60 14.05
N SER A 36 -11.26 0.13 15.19
CA SER A 36 -9.88 -0.38 15.24
C SER A 36 -9.72 -1.69 14.45
N MET A 37 -10.72 -2.57 14.46
CA MET A 37 -10.74 -3.79 13.64
C MET A 37 -10.76 -3.48 12.15
N ILE A 38 -11.50 -2.46 11.70
CA ILE A 38 -11.52 -2.04 10.29
C ILE A 38 -10.12 -1.64 9.83
N THR A 39 -9.46 -0.74 10.58
CA THR A 39 -8.09 -0.31 10.26
C THR A 39 -7.10 -1.47 10.29
N ALA A 40 -7.20 -2.35 11.29
CA ALA A 40 -6.36 -3.54 11.38
C ALA A 40 -6.57 -4.51 10.21
N ALA A 41 -7.82 -4.69 9.77
CA ALA A 41 -8.18 -5.57 8.66
C ALA A 41 -7.62 -5.04 7.35
N ARG A 42 -7.76 -3.73 7.10
CA ARG A 42 -7.11 -3.06 5.97
C ARG A 42 -5.61 -3.30 5.98
N VAL A 43 -4.90 -2.94 7.06
CA VAL A 43 -3.44 -3.05 7.14
C VAL A 43 -2.97 -4.50 6.93
N GLN A 44 -3.67 -5.48 7.50
CA GLN A 44 -3.32 -6.89 7.32
C GLN A 44 -3.48 -7.35 5.87
N LEU A 45 -4.57 -6.97 5.21
CA LEU A 45 -4.82 -7.34 3.81
C LEU A 45 -3.90 -6.57 2.84
N GLU A 46 -3.63 -5.29 3.08
CA GLU A 46 -2.67 -4.48 2.33
C GLU A 46 -1.27 -5.12 2.40
N THR A 47 -0.82 -5.49 3.61
CA THR A 47 0.47 -6.18 3.83
C THR A 47 0.53 -7.52 3.12
N ARG A 48 -0.57 -8.29 3.16
CA ARG A 48 -0.63 -9.62 2.55
C ARG A 48 -0.64 -9.58 1.02
N LEU A 49 -1.31 -8.59 0.43
CA LEU A 49 -1.38 -8.41 -1.01
C LEU A 49 -0.19 -7.62 -1.57
N GLY A 50 0.54 -6.90 -0.71
CA GLY A 50 1.58 -5.96 -1.13
C GLY A 50 0.99 -4.81 -1.94
N ARG A 51 -0.21 -4.36 -1.57
CA ARG A 51 -0.96 -3.31 -2.26
C ARG A 51 -1.49 -2.26 -1.30
N ALA A 52 -1.54 -1.02 -1.75
CA ALA A 52 -2.33 0.03 -1.08
C ALA A 52 -3.76 -0.02 -1.60
N PHE A 53 -4.76 0.06 -0.71
CA PHE A 53 -6.17 0.06 -1.10
C PHE A 53 -6.64 1.47 -1.41
N LEU A 54 -6.31 2.41 -0.53
CA LEU A 54 -6.66 3.81 -0.66
C LEU A 54 -5.42 4.65 -0.94
N ARG A 55 -5.64 5.85 -1.48
CA ARG A 55 -4.58 6.78 -1.83
C ARG A 55 -3.70 7.11 -0.61
N GLN A 56 -2.43 6.76 -0.73
CA GLN A 56 -1.36 6.95 0.25
C GLN A 56 -0.14 7.53 -0.44
N LEU A 57 0.62 8.36 0.28
CA LEU A 57 1.87 8.94 -0.23
C LEU A 57 3.05 8.12 0.29
N TRP A 58 3.89 7.65 -0.62
CA TRP A 58 5.05 6.83 -0.31
C TRP A 58 6.33 7.47 -0.85
N SER A 59 7.39 7.36 -0.07
CA SER A 59 8.76 7.71 -0.46
C SER A 59 9.61 6.45 -0.52
N LEU A 60 10.12 6.14 -1.70
CA LEU A 60 11.10 5.07 -1.92
C LEU A 60 12.50 5.67 -2.01
N TYR A 61 13.37 5.28 -1.09
CA TYR A 61 14.77 5.66 -1.04
C TYR A 61 15.65 4.52 -1.56
N LEU A 62 16.45 4.82 -2.58
CA LEU A 62 17.40 3.89 -3.18
C LEU A 62 18.82 4.40 -2.96
N ASP A 63 19.73 3.48 -2.60
CA ASP A 63 21.13 3.80 -2.35
C ASP A 63 21.88 4.06 -3.65
N ILE A 64 21.62 3.21 -4.65
CA ILE A 64 22.17 3.31 -5.99
C ILE A 64 21.10 2.98 -7.04
N LEU A 65 21.22 3.54 -8.24
CA LEU A 65 20.38 3.16 -9.35
C LEU A 65 20.75 1.73 -9.81
N PRO A 66 19.77 0.86 -10.09
CA PRO A 66 20.05 -0.46 -10.67
C PRO A 66 20.69 -0.35 -12.06
N TYR A 67 21.38 -1.42 -12.49
CA TYR A 67 22.18 -1.45 -13.72
C TYR A 67 21.40 -1.17 -15.01
N ASP A 68 20.11 -1.49 -15.03
CA ASP A 68 19.20 -1.26 -16.16
C ASP A 68 18.53 0.12 -16.12
N ASN A 69 18.82 0.91 -15.09
CA ASN A 69 18.18 2.18 -14.75
C ASN A 69 16.67 2.06 -14.46
N ILE A 70 16.16 0.85 -14.19
CA ILE A 70 14.73 0.60 -13.95
C ILE A 70 14.46 0.40 -12.46
N ILE A 71 13.67 1.30 -11.90
CA ILE A 71 13.22 1.26 -10.52
C ILE A 71 11.83 0.66 -10.48
N CYS A 72 11.68 -0.50 -9.85
CA CYS A 72 10.38 -1.10 -9.58
C CYS A 72 9.74 -0.47 -8.34
N LEU A 73 8.55 0.09 -8.49
CA LEU A 73 7.78 0.63 -7.38
C LEU A 73 7.13 -0.53 -6.60
N THR A 74 7.49 -0.62 -5.32
CA THR A 74 7.16 -1.78 -4.48
C THR A 74 5.68 -1.83 -4.08
N VAL A 75 5.05 -0.65 -3.92
CA VAL A 75 3.64 -0.50 -3.54
C VAL A 75 2.80 -0.19 -4.78
N ASN A 76 1.78 -1.02 -5.01
CA ASN A 76 0.89 -0.93 -6.17
C ASN A 76 -0.58 -0.91 -5.72
N PRO A 77 -1.54 -0.49 -6.56
CA PRO A 77 -1.34 0.20 -7.83
C PRO A 77 -0.81 1.63 -7.62
N VAL A 78 0.02 2.12 -8.52
CA VAL A 78 0.54 3.50 -8.49
C VAL A 78 -0.43 4.41 -9.23
N ILE A 79 -0.84 5.50 -8.58
CA ILE A 79 -1.75 6.51 -9.14
C ILE A 79 -0.95 7.53 -9.94
N SER A 80 0.12 8.07 -9.35
CA SER A 80 0.96 9.09 -9.97
C SER A 80 2.32 9.19 -9.27
N ILE A 81 3.36 9.56 -10.00
CA ILE A 81 4.65 9.97 -9.42
C ILE A 81 4.59 11.47 -9.15
N GLU A 82 4.99 11.88 -7.95
CA GLU A 82 4.98 13.29 -7.54
C GLU A 82 6.28 13.97 -7.96
N HIS A 83 7.41 13.40 -7.57
CA HIS A 83 8.72 13.78 -8.08
C HIS A 83 9.75 12.69 -7.81
N VAL A 84 10.80 12.73 -8.63
CA VAL A 84 12.06 12.02 -8.40
C VAL A 84 13.07 13.06 -7.93
N ALA A 85 13.80 12.79 -6.86
CA ALA A 85 14.83 13.67 -6.35
C ALA A 85 16.12 12.90 -6.11
N GLU A 86 17.25 13.54 -6.37
CA GLU A 86 18.59 12.98 -6.17
C GLU A 86 19.45 13.88 -5.30
N ILE A 87 20.41 13.30 -4.60
CA ILE A 87 21.36 14.05 -3.79
C ILE A 87 22.41 14.73 -4.68
N ASP A 88 22.57 16.04 -4.49
CA ASP A 88 23.58 16.86 -5.16
C ASP A 88 24.94 16.87 -4.43
N GLU A 89 25.92 17.60 -4.98
CA GLU A 89 27.26 17.74 -4.41
C GLU A 89 27.31 18.41 -3.02
N VAL A 90 26.21 19.04 -2.60
CA VAL A 90 26.07 19.72 -1.30
C VAL A 90 25.26 18.86 -0.32
N ALA A 91 25.01 17.59 -0.66
CA ALA A 91 24.23 16.63 0.14
C ALA A 91 22.75 17.02 0.32
N VAL A 92 22.15 17.72 -0.65
CA VAL A 92 20.73 18.12 -0.64
C VAL A 92 19.97 17.43 -1.76
N TYR A 93 18.70 17.07 -1.52
CA TYR A 93 17.82 16.54 -2.56
C TYR A 93 17.38 17.63 -3.55
N GLN A 94 17.73 17.45 -4.81
CA GLN A 94 17.25 18.25 -5.93
C GLN A 94 16.28 17.42 -6.78
N ASN A 95 15.22 18.06 -7.25
CA ASN A 95 14.27 17.40 -8.14
C ASN A 95 14.92 17.14 -9.51
N VAL A 96 14.74 15.93 -10.01
CA VAL A 96 15.08 15.53 -11.37
C VAL A 96 14.00 16.07 -12.31
N ASP A 97 14.40 16.60 -13.46
CA ASP A 97 13.48 17.11 -14.46
C ASP A 97 12.53 15.99 -14.93
N VAL A 98 11.28 16.35 -15.26
CA VAL A 98 10.28 15.41 -15.78
C VAL A 98 10.72 14.83 -17.12
N ASP A 99 11.49 15.58 -17.91
CA ASP A 99 12.03 15.10 -19.19
C ASP A 99 13.18 14.08 -19.04
N ASP A 100 13.71 13.90 -17.82
CA ASP A 100 14.86 13.03 -17.54
C ASP A 100 14.48 11.61 -17.08
N TYR A 101 13.18 11.35 -16.90
CA TYR A 101 12.67 10.03 -16.57
C TYR A 101 11.37 9.70 -17.29
N VAL A 102 11.16 8.41 -17.53
CA VAL A 102 9.91 7.86 -18.07
C VAL A 102 9.35 6.85 -17.07
N TYR A 103 8.04 6.69 -17.03
CA TYR A 103 7.41 5.75 -16.12
C TYR A 103 6.27 5.00 -16.79
N ASP A 104 6.04 3.79 -16.31
CA ASP A 104 4.89 2.97 -16.63
C ASP A 104 4.19 2.55 -15.33
N ILE A 105 3.08 3.25 -15.04
CA ILE A 105 2.21 2.96 -13.89
C ILE A 105 1.14 1.90 -14.20
N LYS A 106 1.01 1.46 -15.47
CA LYS A 106 0.04 0.42 -15.86
C LYS A 106 0.58 -0.98 -15.63
N SER A 107 1.90 -1.13 -15.70
CA SER A 107 2.57 -2.36 -15.29
C SER A 107 2.36 -2.65 -13.80
N ASP A 108 2.33 -3.93 -13.45
CA ASP A 108 2.26 -4.41 -12.08
C ASP A 108 3.40 -5.42 -11.84
N PRO A 109 4.52 -5.01 -11.20
CA PRO A 109 4.73 -3.72 -10.55
C PRO A 109 4.93 -2.55 -11.52
N ALA A 110 4.61 -1.34 -11.08
CA ALA A 110 4.92 -0.12 -11.83
C ALA A 110 6.44 0.11 -11.92
N HIS A 111 6.89 0.65 -13.05
CA HIS A 111 8.30 0.87 -13.33
C HIS A 111 8.59 2.35 -13.59
N LEU A 112 9.73 2.83 -13.09
CA LEU A 112 10.28 4.15 -13.41
C LEU A 112 11.67 3.97 -13.98
N LYS A 113 11.97 4.57 -15.12
CA LYS A 113 13.28 4.51 -15.76
C LYS A 113 13.87 5.90 -15.91
N ILE A 114 15.10 6.08 -15.40
CA ILE A 114 15.88 7.30 -15.64
C ILE A 114 16.56 7.17 -17.01
N ILE A 115 16.34 8.15 -17.90
CA ILE A 115 16.81 8.11 -19.29
C ILE A 115 18.04 8.99 -19.55
N ARG A 116 18.38 9.88 -18.63
CA ARG A 116 19.61 10.66 -18.70
C ARG A 116 20.83 9.91 -18.13
N PRO A 117 22.06 10.33 -18.46
CA PRO A 117 23.24 9.86 -17.75
C PRO A 117 23.13 10.17 -16.26
N LEU A 118 23.40 9.18 -15.42
CA LEU A 118 23.43 9.39 -13.98
C LEU A 118 24.46 10.47 -13.61
N PRO A 119 24.12 11.38 -12.69
CA PRO A 119 25.11 12.30 -12.16
C PRO A 119 26.17 11.50 -11.38
N LYS A 120 27.27 12.16 -11.00
CA LYS A 120 28.26 11.53 -10.12
C LYS A 120 27.56 11.04 -8.84
N ILE A 121 28.01 9.91 -8.30
CA ILE A 121 27.51 9.41 -7.02
C ILE A 121 27.96 10.39 -5.93
N TYR A 122 27.02 11.15 -5.38
CA TYR A 122 27.26 12.12 -4.31
C TYR A 122 26.91 11.58 -2.91
N SER A 123 26.29 10.41 -2.83
CA SER A 123 25.98 9.73 -1.57
C SER A 123 26.16 8.21 -1.71
N GLU A 124 26.65 7.56 -0.65
CA GLU A 124 26.75 6.10 -0.56
C GLU A 124 25.40 5.44 -0.22
N TYR A 125 24.49 6.20 0.40
CA TYR A 125 23.19 5.71 0.87
C TYR A 125 22.07 6.68 0.53
N SER A 126 20.88 6.16 0.22
CA SER A 126 19.69 6.95 -0.12
C SER A 126 19.96 8.06 -1.14
N GLY A 127 20.80 7.83 -2.15
CA GLY A 127 21.14 8.85 -3.15
C GLY A 127 19.96 9.29 -4.02
N LEU A 128 18.92 8.46 -4.12
CA LEU A 128 17.73 8.72 -4.91
C LEU A 128 16.47 8.54 -4.07
N ARG A 129 15.52 9.45 -4.22
CA ARG A 129 14.19 9.41 -3.62
C ARG A 129 13.13 9.50 -4.71
N VAL A 130 12.21 8.54 -4.73
CA VAL A 130 11.01 8.59 -5.58
C VAL A 130 9.79 8.74 -4.68
N GLN A 131 9.08 9.85 -4.84
CA GLN A 131 7.84 10.11 -4.12
C GLN A 131 6.64 9.87 -5.04
N PHE A 132 5.68 9.06 -4.61
CA PHE A 132 4.55 8.66 -5.45
C PHE A 132 3.29 8.35 -4.62
N TRP A 133 2.15 8.54 -5.27
CA TRP A 133 0.84 8.16 -4.76
C TRP A 133 0.52 6.72 -5.16
N ALA A 134 0.13 5.89 -4.20
CA ALA A 134 -0.32 4.52 -4.44
C ALA A 134 -1.71 4.28 -3.82
N GLY A 135 -2.49 3.37 -4.40
CA GLY A 135 -3.87 3.07 -4.00
C GLY A 135 -4.79 2.95 -5.22
N TYR A 136 -5.97 2.35 -5.05
CA TYR A 136 -6.97 2.33 -6.13
C TYR A 136 -7.58 3.72 -6.37
N GLY A 137 -7.63 4.56 -5.33
CA GLY A 137 -8.09 5.93 -5.41
C GLY A 137 -8.32 6.56 -4.05
N PRO A 138 -8.74 7.83 -3.99
CA PRO A 138 -8.98 8.54 -2.74
C PRO A 138 -10.27 8.14 -2.02
N ALA A 139 -11.24 7.53 -2.69
CA ALA A 139 -12.55 7.22 -2.14
C ALA A 139 -12.72 5.72 -1.84
N ALA A 140 -13.56 5.40 -0.84
CA ALA A 140 -13.90 4.01 -0.51
C ALA A 140 -14.48 3.24 -1.70
N SER A 141 -15.21 3.93 -2.59
CA SER A 141 -15.78 3.36 -3.83
C SER A 141 -14.74 2.95 -4.86
N ASP A 142 -13.50 3.44 -4.76
CA ASP A 142 -12.42 3.09 -5.69
C ASP A 142 -11.84 1.71 -5.36
N VAL A 143 -12.04 1.22 -4.13
CA VAL A 143 -11.55 -0.08 -3.68
C VAL A 143 -12.40 -1.19 -4.31
N PRO A 144 -11.78 -2.19 -4.98
CA PRO A 144 -12.50 -3.31 -5.58
C PRO A 144 -13.44 -4.02 -4.60
N ALA A 145 -14.67 -4.28 -5.03
CA ALA A 145 -15.70 -4.90 -4.20
C ALA A 145 -15.27 -6.21 -3.49
N PRO A 146 -14.48 -7.13 -4.11
CA PRO A 146 -14.00 -8.32 -3.39
C PRO A 146 -13.09 -8.01 -2.21
N ILE A 147 -12.29 -6.94 -2.28
CA ILE A 147 -11.44 -6.48 -1.18
C ILE A 147 -12.29 -5.90 -0.06
N VAL A 148 -13.29 -5.09 -0.40
CA VAL A 148 -14.27 -4.55 0.56
C VAL A 148 -14.95 -5.70 1.32
N GLN A 149 -15.41 -6.73 0.60
CA GLN A 149 -16.04 -7.90 1.20
C GLN A 149 -15.05 -8.71 2.06
N ALA A 150 -13.80 -8.87 1.63
CA ALA A 150 -12.77 -9.53 2.42
C ALA A 150 -12.52 -8.81 3.77
N ILE A 151 -12.55 -7.47 3.78
CA ILE A 151 -12.46 -6.68 5.02
C ILE A 151 -13.67 -6.98 5.93
N LEU A 152 -14.90 -6.97 5.39
CA LEU A 152 -16.11 -7.28 6.17
C LEU A 152 -16.04 -8.67 6.81
N HIS A 153 -15.66 -9.69 6.03
CA HIS A 153 -15.49 -11.05 6.54
C HIS A 153 -14.41 -11.16 7.61
N LEU A 154 -13.29 -10.45 7.44
CA LEU A 154 -12.18 -10.49 8.40
C LEU A 154 -12.56 -9.81 9.72
N VAL A 155 -13.23 -8.66 9.65
CA VAL A 155 -13.72 -7.95 10.84
C VAL A 155 -14.76 -8.80 11.57
N ALA A 156 -15.69 -9.43 10.85
CA ALA A 156 -16.66 -10.34 11.46
C ALA A 156 -15.99 -11.53 12.15
N PHE A 157 -15.01 -12.15 11.49
CA PHE A 157 -14.25 -13.25 12.06
C PHE A 157 -13.56 -12.83 13.36
N TRP A 158 -12.90 -11.67 13.40
CA TRP A 158 -12.27 -11.18 14.63
C TRP A 158 -13.25 -10.75 15.71
N HIS A 159 -14.38 -10.18 15.33
CA HIS A 159 -15.43 -9.77 16.26
C HIS A 159 -16.03 -10.97 17.00
N GLU A 160 -16.23 -12.08 16.30
CA GLU A 160 -16.69 -13.35 16.87
C GLU A 160 -15.59 -14.07 17.67
N ASN A 161 -14.31 -13.92 17.27
CA ASN A 161 -13.16 -14.63 17.84
C ASN A 161 -12.20 -13.68 18.59
N ARG A 162 -12.67 -13.07 19.68
CA ARG A 162 -11.88 -12.09 20.48
C ARG A 162 -10.89 -12.70 21.47
N GLY A 163 -11.01 -14.00 21.73
CA GLY A 163 -10.20 -14.70 22.72
C GLY A 163 -8.88 -15.25 22.15
N PRO A 164 -7.92 -15.62 23.00
CA PRO A 164 -6.75 -16.35 22.56
C PRO A 164 -7.18 -17.70 21.98
N ILE A 165 -6.71 -17.99 20.78
CA ILE A 165 -6.96 -19.28 20.12
C ILE A 165 -6.09 -20.34 20.80
N ALA A 166 -6.62 -21.56 20.92
CA ALA A 166 -5.87 -22.69 21.50
C ALA A 166 -4.52 -22.87 20.79
N SER A 167 -3.47 -23.15 21.57
CA SER A 167 -2.12 -23.31 21.08
C SER A 167 -2.06 -24.40 19.99
N GLY A 168 -1.73 -24.01 18.75
CA GLY A 168 -1.61 -24.93 17.60
C GLY A 168 -2.33 -24.43 16.36
N GLU A 169 -3.33 -23.56 16.52
CA GLU A 169 -3.98 -22.87 15.41
C GLU A 169 -3.24 -21.55 15.14
N ILE A 170 -2.50 -21.51 14.04
CA ILE A 170 -1.92 -20.27 13.52
C ILE A 170 -3.10 -19.34 13.18
N HIS A 171 -2.95 -18.03 13.43
CA HIS A 171 -3.90 -16.97 13.00
C HIS A 171 -4.04 -16.96 11.47
N GLN A 172 -4.73 -17.96 10.93
CA GLN A 172 -4.98 -18.07 9.51
C GLN A 172 -6.22 -17.26 9.23
N ILE A 173 -6.04 -16.17 8.48
CA ILE A 173 -7.12 -15.55 7.74
C ILE A 173 -7.90 -16.68 7.06
N PRO A 174 -9.22 -16.84 7.33
CA PRO A 174 -10.01 -17.92 6.76
C PRO A 174 -9.81 -18.08 5.26
N HIS A 175 -9.72 -19.32 4.77
CA HIS A 175 -9.44 -19.60 3.35
C HIS A 175 -10.41 -18.89 2.39
N VAL A 176 -11.67 -18.76 2.77
CA VAL A 176 -12.68 -18.02 1.98
C VAL A 176 -12.21 -16.58 1.69
N ILE A 177 -11.66 -15.90 2.69
CA ILE A 177 -11.13 -14.53 2.55
C ILE A 177 -9.91 -14.53 1.62
N LEU A 178 -9.07 -15.57 1.70
CA LEU A 178 -7.90 -15.72 0.83
C LEU A 178 -8.29 -15.91 -0.63
N ASP A 179 -9.33 -16.71 -0.89
CA ASP A 179 -9.82 -16.96 -2.24
C ASP A 179 -10.42 -15.69 -2.86
N MET A 180 -11.11 -14.86 -2.05
CA MET A 180 -11.66 -13.57 -2.50
C MET A 180 -10.58 -12.58 -2.93
N ILE A 181 -9.45 -12.56 -2.23
CA ILE A 181 -8.35 -11.64 -2.51
C ILE A 181 -7.30 -12.22 -3.47
N ALA A 182 -7.37 -13.52 -3.78
CA ALA A 182 -6.40 -14.21 -4.63
C ALA A 182 -6.17 -13.54 -6.01
N PRO A 183 -7.20 -13.03 -6.72
CA PRO A 183 -7.01 -12.33 -7.99
C PRO A 183 -6.17 -11.04 -7.88
N PHE A 184 -6.07 -10.46 -6.69
CA PHE A 184 -5.32 -9.24 -6.44
C PHE A 184 -3.90 -9.52 -5.92
N LYS A 185 -3.51 -10.78 -5.73
CA LYS A 185 -2.13 -11.10 -5.39
C LYS A 185 -1.22 -10.76 -6.58
N LYS A 186 -0.01 -10.25 -6.32
CA LYS A 186 0.99 -10.02 -7.38
C LYS A 186 1.20 -11.34 -8.16
N ILE A 187 0.95 -11.28 -9.47
CA ILE A 187 1.26 -12.37 -10.39
C ILE A 187 2.68 -12.10 -10.88
N HIS A 188 3.63 -12.95 -10.51
CA HIS A 188 4.94 -12.95 -11.15
C HIS A 188 4.76 -13.60 -12.52
N ILE A 189 4.87 -12.79 -13.58
CA ILE A 189 4.89 -13.26 -14.97
C ILE A 189 6.32 -13.61 -15.36
#